data_AF-A0A932FL49-F1
#
_entry.id   AF-A0A932FL49-F1
#
_cell.length_a   1.000
_cell.length_b   1.000
_cell.length_c   1.000
_cell.angle_alpha   90.00
_cell.angle_beta   90.00
_cell.angle_gamma   90.00
#
_symmetry.space_group_name_H-M   'P 1'
#
loop_
_entity.id
_entity.type
_entity.pdbx_description
1 polymer ?
#
loop_
_entity_poly.entity_id
_entity_poly.type
_entity_poly.pdbx_seq_one_letter_code
_entity_poly.pdbx_strand_id
1 'polypeptide(L)'
;MSAPSKGRRATKGTRAPGRTRPTNLSLDVEAALRGEAYSRLHATTLSRLVSDFLLALPVESRERPLSPAVRRLVSLAGKRKPTGPPLGEEDYRAYLLRKYGGR
;
A
#
# COMPACT_ATOMS: atom_id res chain seq x y z
N MET A 1 -25.21 61.00 -3.46
CA MET A 1 -24.26 60.45 -2.47
C MET A 1 -24.41 58.94 -2.49
N SER A 2 -23.45 58.20 -3.04
CA SER A 2 -23.51 56.73 -3.24
C SER A 2 -22.36 56.08 -2.49
N ALA A 3 -22.65 55.13 -1.60
CA ALA A 3 -21.64 54.41 -0.83
C ALA A 3 -21.26 53.10 -1.54
N PRO A 4 -19.97 52.70 -1.59
CA PRO A 4 -19.56 51.48 -2.27
C PRO A 4 -19.72 50.25 -1.37
N SER A 5 -20.35 49.22 -1.94
CA SER A 5 -20.47 47.87 -1.40
C SER A 5 -19.09 47.21 -1.30
N LYS A 6 -18.68 46.81 -0.09
CA LYS A 6 -17.44 46.06 0.15
C LYS A 6 -17.63 44.60 -0.28
N GLY A 7 -16.96 44.22 -1.37
CA GLY A 7 -16.84 42.84 -1.83
C GLY A 7 -16.23 41.94 -0.76
N ARG A 8 -16.95 40.87 -0.40
CA ARG A 8 -16.44 39.79 0.46
C ARG A 8 -15.37 39.00 -0.31
N ARG A 9 -14.11 39.15 0.08
CA ARG A 9 -13.00 38.32 -0.40
C ARG A 9 -13.10 36.96 0.29
N ALA A 10 -13.36 35.90 -0.48
CA ALA A 10 -13.29 34.53 0.02
C ALA A 10 -11.84 34.23 0.43
N THR A 11 -11.62 33.99 1.71
CA THR A 11 -10.33 33.52 2.22
C THR A 11 -10.16 32.05 1.84
N LYS A 12 -9.07 31.74 1.12
CA LYS A 12 -8.65 30.36 0.84
C LYS A 12 -8.62 29.58 2.16
N GLY A 13 -9.27 28.42 2.19
CA GLY A 13 -9.33 27.53 3.35
C GLY A 13 -7.94 27.06 3.75
N THR A 14 -7.33 27.74 4.72
CA THR A 14 -6.14 27.25 5.41
C THR A 14 -6.60 26.10 6.31
N ARG A 15 -6.34 24.87 5.85
CA ARG A 15 -6.58 23.66 6.64
C ARG A 15 -5.77 23.80 7.94
N ALA A 16 -6.45 23.80 9.09
CA ALA A 16 -5.79 23.94 10.38
C ALA A 16 -4.68 22.89 10.50
N PRO A 17 -3.46 23.26 10.93
CA PRO A 17 -2.38 22.29 11.07
C PRO A 17 -2.81 21.28 12.14
N GLY A 18 -2.98 20.02 11.74
CA GLY A 18 -3.19 18.92 12.67
C GLY A 18 -2.01 18.85 13.65
N ARG A 19 -2.26 18.39 14.88
CA ARG A 19 -1.21 18.20 15.89
C ARG A 19 -0.12 17.29 15.33
N THR A 20 1.08 17.82 15.10
CA THR A 20 2.25 17.03 14.70
C THR A 20 3.09 16.68 15.93
N ARG A 21 3.56 15.44 16.01
CA ARG A 21 4.53 15.00 17.03
C ARG A 21 5.91 14.93 16.39
N PRO A 22 6.91 15.70 16.85
CA PRO A 22 8.26 15.61 16.31
C PRO A 22 8.83 14.21 16.60
N THR A 23 9.36 13.57 15.57
CA THR A 23 9.93 12.21 15.65
C THR A 23 11.24 12.21 14.87
N ASN A 24 12.30 11.65 15.45
CA ASN A 24 13.59 11.51 14.80
C ASN A 24 13.55 10.27 13.88
N LEU A 25 13.87 10.45 12.60
CA LEU A 25 13.93 9.39 11.60
C LEU A 25 15.30 9.43 10.93
N SER A 26 15.98 8.29 10.88
CA SER A 26 17.19 8.12 10.08
C SER A 26 16.80 7.71 8.67
N LEU A 27 17.29 8.44 7.68
CA LEU A 27 17.13 8.13 6.26
C LEU A 27 18.49 7.80 5.67
N ASP A 28 18.48 6.96 4.64
CA ASP A 28 19.66 6.82 3.79
C ASP A 28 19.99 8.16 3.12
N VAL A 29 21.28 8.42 2.91
CA VAL A 29 21.80 9.68 2.38
C VAL A 29 21.22 9.95 0.99
N GLU A 30 21.15 8.93 0.14
CA GLU A 30 20.59 9.06 -1.21
C GLU A 30 19.09 9.39 -1.18
N ALA A 31 18.35 8.76 -0.27
CA ALA A 31 16.92 9.01 -0.09
C ALA A 31 16.65 10.44 0.42
N ALA A 32 17.47 10.93 1.35
CA ALA A 32 17.38 12.29 1.86
C ALA A 32 17.65 13.32 0.75
N LEU A 33 18.75 13.17 0.00
CA LEU A 33 19.11 14.07 -1.10
C LEU A 33 18.01 14.12 -2.18
N ARG A 34 17.49 12.96 -2.58
CA ARG A 34 16.39 12.87 -3.55
C ARG A 34 15.11 13.50 -3.02
N GLY A 35 14.77 13.26 -1.76
CA GLY A 35 13.61 13.83 -1.11
C GLY A 35 13.68 15.35 -1.00
N GLU A 36 14.85 15.91 -0.73
CA GLU A 36 15.09 17.36 -0.73
C GLU A 36 14.94 17.96 -2.12
N ALA A 37 15.55 17.36 -3.14
CA ALA A 37 15.44 17.83 -4.51
C ALA A 37 13.98 17.86 -4.97
N TYR A 38 13.23 16.79 -4.69
CA TYR A 38 11.79 16.71 -4.98
C TYR A 38 10.99 17.78 -4.21
N SER A 39 11.30 17.98 -2.93
CA SER A 39 10.63 18.96 -2.07
C SER A 39 10.73 20.38 -2.64
N ARG A 40 11.93 20.76 -3.13
CA ARG A 40 12.17 22.06 -3.77
C ARG A 40 11.36 22.24 -5.05
N LEU A 41 11.28 21.21 -5.89
CA LEU A 41 10.57 21.25 -7.16
C LEU A 41 9.05 21.34 -6.99
N HIS A 42 8.50 20.69 -5.95
CA HIS A 42 7.06 20.56 -5.76
C HIS A 42 6.49 21.43 -4.62
N ALA A 43 7.26 22.39 -4.11
CA ALA A 43 6.88 23.29 -3.01
C ALA A 43 6.31 22.53 -1.79
N THR A 44 6.93 21.39 -1.46
CA THR A 44 6.57 20.54 -0.32
C THR A 44 7.75 20.39 0.64
N THR A 45 7.57 19.66 1.73
CA THR A 45 8.64 19.40 2.71
C THR A 45 8.90 17.91 2.83
N LEU A 46 10.12 17.54 3.23
CA LEU A 46 10.48 16.15 3.47
C LEU A 46 9.56 15.51 4.52
N SER A 47 9.25 16.24 5.59
CA SER A 47 8.29 15.79 6.62
C SER A 47 6.90 15.54 6.05
N ARG A 48 6.45 16.37 5.09
CA ARG A 48 5.16 16.18 4.42
C ARG A 48 5.16 14.94 3.55
N LEU A 49 6.22 14.72 2.77
CA LEU A 49 6.38 13.52 1.94
C LEU A 49 6.35 12.24 2.77
N VAL A 50 7.14 12.19 3.84
CA VAL A 50 7.19 11.04 4.74
C VAL A 50 5.84 10.84 5.42
N SER A 51 5.20 11.91 5.89
CA SER A 51 3.87 11.83 6.50
C SER A 51 2.83 11.28 5.51
N ASP A 52 2.78 11.80 4.29
CA ASP A 52 1.80 11.38 3.28
C ASP A 52 2.05 9.91 2.86
N PHE A 53 3.32 9.50 2.75
CA PHE A 53 3.68 8.11 2.49
C PHE A 53 3.23 7.17 3.62
N LEU A 54 3.57 7.49 4.87
CA LEU A 54 3.22 6.65 6.02
C LEU A 54 1.71 6.53 6.21
N LEU A 55 0.95 7.59 5.93
CA LEU A 55 -0.52 7.56 5.96
C LEU A 55 -1.14 6.74 4.83
N ALA A 56 -0.44 6.58 3.71
CA ALA A 56 -0.89 5.74 2.59
C ALA A 56 -0.65 4.25 2.82
N LEU A 57 0.21 3.88 3.78
CA LEU A 57 0.49 2.48 4.09
C LEU A 57 -0.73 1.82 4.76
N PRO A 58 -1.10 0.60 4.33
CA PRO A 58 -2.14 -0.16 5.01
C PRO A 58 -1.63 -0.59 6.40
N VAL A 59 -2.28 -0.11 7.47
CA VAL A 59 -1.93 -0.47 8.86
C VAL A 59 -2.45 -1.85 9.23
N GLU A 60 -3.57 -2.26 8.66
CA GLU A 60 -4.08 -3.62 8.81
C GLU A 60 -3.54 -4.46 7.65
N SER A 61 -2.96 -5.63 7.98
CA SER A 61 -2.94 -6.70 7.00
C SER A 61 -4.40 -6.90 6.63
N ARG A 62 -4.78 -6.45 5.43
CA ARG A 62 -5.94 -7.02 4.77
C ARG A 62 -5.56 -8.47 4.56
N GLU A 63 -5.78 -9.31 5.55
CA GLU A 63 -6.29 -10.64 5.31
C GLU A 63 -7.52 -10.39 4.45
N ARG A 64 -7.30 -10.29 3.13
CA ARG A 64 -8.40 -10.30 2.19
C ARG A 64 -9.11 -11.58 2.53
N PRO A 65 -10.35 -11.53 3.04
CA PRO A 65 -11.04 -12.75 3.36
C PRO A 65 -11.03 -13.57 2.08
N LEU A 66 -10.40 -14.75 2.14
CA LEU A 66 -10.33 -15.65 0.99
C LEU A 66 -11.74 -15.75 0.44
N SER A 67 -11.87 -15.66 -0.89
CA SER A 67 -13.19 -15.76 -1.51
C SER A 67 -13.90 -17.02 -0.97
N PRO A 68 -15.23 -17.02 -0.81
CA PRO A 68 -15.94 -18.16 -0.23
C PRO A 68 -15.58 -19.51 -0.89
N ALA A 69 -15.28 -19.49 -2.20
CA ALA A 69 -14.77 -20.64 -2.93
C ALA A 69 -13.40 -21.12 -2.45
N VAL A 70 -12.42 -20.22 -2.30
CA VAL A 70 -11.07 -20.56 -1.82
C VAL A 70 -11.12 -21.01 -0.35
N ARG A 71 -11.95 -20.36 0.48
CA ARG A 71 -12.15 -20.74 1.88
C ARG A 71 -12.70 -22.16 2.03
N ARG A 72 -13.66 -22.53 1.18
CA ARG A 72 -14.19 -23.91 1.09
C ARG A 72 -13.12 -24.89 0.63
N LEU A 73 -12.33 -24.55 -0.39
CA LEU A 73 -11.27 -25.41 -0.91
C LEU A 73 -10.19 -25.71 0.13
N VAL A 74 -9.69 -24.68 0.83
CA VAL A 74 -8.69 -24.84 1.91
C VAL A 74 -9.25 -25.69 3.04
N SER A 75 -10.52 -25.48 3.40
CA SER A 75 -11.19 -26.27 4.44
C SER A 75 -11.38 -27.74 4.05
N LEU A 76 -11.53 -28.04 2.75
CA LEU A 76 -11.61 -29.41 2.23
C LEU A 76 -10.22 -30.05 2.09
N ALA A 77 -9.21 -29.28 1.71
CA ALA A 77 -7.82 -29.73 1.61
C ALA A 77 -7.24 -30.08 2.99
N GLY A 78 -7.51 -29.26 4.02
CA GLY A 78 -7.07 -29.54 5.39
C GLY A 78 -7.76 -30.74 6.07
N LYS A 79 -8.93 -31.17 5.56
CA LYS A 79 -9.67 -32.33 6.07
C LYS A 79 -9.30 -33.64 5.37
N ARG A 80 -8.70 -33.58 4.19
CA ARG A 80 -8.20 -34.76 3.47
C ARG A 80 -6.78 -35.04 3.93
N LYS A 81 -6.62 -36.00 4.85
CA LYS A 81 -5.33 -36.67 5.03
C LYS A 81 -4.96 -37.27 3.66
N PRO A 82 -3.81 -36.92 3.05
CA PRO A 82 -3.47 -37.43 1.74
C PRO A 82 -3.36 -38.96 1.82
N THR A 83 -4.26 -39.66 1.15
CA THR A 83 -4.27 -41.13 1.02
C THR A 83 -3.26 -41.56 -0.05
N GLY A 84 -2.01 -41.12 0.10
CA GLY A 84 -0.95 -41.36 -0.87
C GLY A 84 0.37 -40.70 -0.44
N PRO A 85 1.50 -41.12 -1.06
CA PRO A 85 2.80 -40.51 -0.78
C PRO A 85 2.75 -39.00 -1.08
N PRO A 86 3.48 -38.17 -0.31
CA PRO A 86 3.56 -36.74 -0.56
C PRO A 86 4.18 -36.54 -1.94
N LEU A 87 3.35 -36.21 -2.93
CA LEU A 87 3.80 -35.87 -4.26
C LEU A 87 4.58 -34.56 -4.16
N GLY A 88 5.87 -34.63 -4.46
CA GLY A 88 6.74 -33.48 -4.47
C GLY A 88 6.34 -32.51 -5.58
N GLU A 89 6.82 -31.27 -5.47
CA GLU A 89 6.62 -30.27 -6.52
C GLU A 89 7.16 -30.77 -7.88
N GLU A 90 8.25 -31.54 -7.86
CA GLU A 90 8.89 -32.15 -9.04
C GLU A 90 7.99 -33.19 -9.71
N ASP A 91 7.30 -34.04 -8.94
CA ASP A 91 6.36 -35.04 -9.46
C ASP A 91 5.18 -34.37 -10.17
N TYR A 92 4.71 -33.26 -9.58
CA TYR A 92 3.61 -32.47 -10.16
C TYR A 92 4.06 -31.75 -11.45
N ARG A 93 5.28 -31.21 -11.48
CA ARG A 93 5.86 -30.61 -12.69
C ARG A 93 6.02 -31.64 -13.81
N ALA A 94 6.52 -32.84 -13.50
CA ALA A 94 6.65 -33.93 -14.47
C ALA A 94 5.28 -34.39 -15.01
N TYR A 95 4.25 -34.47 -14.15
CA TYR A 95 2.89 -34.76 -14.56
C TYR A 95 2.32 -33.72 -15.53
N LEU A 96 2.51 -32.42 -15.24
CA LEU A 96 2.02 -31.34 -16.09
C LEU A 96 2.70 -31.34 -17.45
N LEU A 97 4.02 -31.56 -17.49
CA LEU A 97 4.78 -31.72 -18.73
C LEU A 97 4.29 -32.91 -19.55
N ARG A 98 4.02 -34.06 -18.92
CA ARG A 98 3.46 -35.23 -19.62
C ARG A 98 2.06 -34.98 -20.17
N LYS A 99 1.21 -34.28 -19.40
CA LYS A 99 -0.21 -34.11 -19.74
C LYS A 99 -0.47 -32.97 -20.74
N TYR A 100 0.33 -31.91 -20.69
CA TYR A 100 0.10 -30.68 -21.45
C TYR A 100 1.32 -30.22 -22.27
N GLY A 101 2.49 -30.83 -22.09
CA GLY A 101 3.73 -30.46 -22.78
C GLY A 101 3.88 -31.06 -24.18
N GLY A 102 2.83 -31.68 -24.73
CA GLY A 102 2.81 -32.14 -26.12
C GLY A 102 2.46 -31.00 -27.06
N ARG A 103 3.46 -30.44 -27.73
CA ARG A 103 3.31 -29.74 -29.01
C ARG A 103 4.29 -30.33 -30.00
#